data_AF-A0A183HEL0-F1
#
_entry.id   AF-A0A183HEL0-F1
#
_cell.length_a   1.000
_cell.length_b   1.000
_cell.length_c   1.000
_cell.angle_alpha   90.00
_cell.angle_beta   90.00
_cell.angle_gamma   90.00
#
_symmetry.space_group_name_H-M   'P 1'
#
loop_
_entity.id
_entity.type
_entity.pdbx_description
1 polymer ?
#
loop_
_entity_poly.entity_id
_entity_poly.type
_entity_poly.pdbx_seq_one_letter_code
_entity_poly.pdbx_strand_id
1 'polypeptide(L)'
;MEVREENGKNYEFSGTIAAHHSDVKCIVATDLGQIISGSRDECVKVFSERNGDYVEDMSLTNTERLAVNAVAFYLCPKYGWLIFAGRKDGSIAVYTSDSDKPTSILREHKMNVCVLHVDAENGKLMSGSWDNNAIIWPIQEIISSSDFNALCLVGHKLSVWAVVSIPERPDFYLTGSADLTIKFWKGDNEINSFSG
;
A
#
# COMPACT_ATOMS: atom_id res chain seq x y z
N MET A 1 27.91 8.95 -11.85
CA MET A 1 26.60 8.72 -12.47
C MET A 1 26.66 7.33 -13.08
N GLU A 2 26.01 6.35 -12.45
CA GLU A 2 25.94 4.98 -12.99
C GLU A 2 24.77 4.94 -13.98
N VAL A 3 25.08 4.80 -15.27
CA VAL A 3 24.09 4.47 -16.29
C VAL A 3 23.85 2.97 -16.19
N ARG A 4 22.60 2.57 -15.97
CA ARG A 4 22.18 1.17 -16.09
C ARG A 4 21.47 1.01 -17.42
N GLU A 5 21.97 0.09 -18.24
CA GLU A 5 21.32 -0.30 -19.49
C GLU A 5 20.37 -1.46 -19.24
N GLU A 6 19.11 -1.29 -19.59
CA GLU A 6 18.16 -2.40 -19.71
C GLU A 6 17.30 -2.17 -20.96
N ASN A 7 17.28 -3.15 -21.87
CA ASN A 7 16.53 -3.09 -23.15
C ASN A 7 16.82 -1.86 -24.03
N GLY A 8 18.06 -1.35 -24.02
CA GLY A 8 18.47 -0.20 -24.85
C GLY A 8 17.96 1.17 -24.36
N LYS A 9 17.38 1.22 -23.16
CA LYS A 9 17.09 2.48 -22.46
C LYS A 9 18.20 2.77 -21.45
N ASN A 10 18.71 3.99 -21.51
CA ASN A 10 19.66 4.51 -20.52
C ASN A 10 18.87 5.11 -19.37
N TYR A 11 19.05 4.54 -18.17
CA TYR A 11 18.55 5.16 -16.94
C TYR A 11 19.66 5.99 -16.33
N GLU A 12 19.38 7.27 -16.12
CA GLU A 12 20.24 8.19 -15.40
C GLU A 12 19.52 8.76 -14.18
N PHE A 13 20.30 9.18 -13.20
CA PHE A 13 19.77 9.89 -12.05
C PHE A 13 19.18 11.23 -12.52
N SER A 14 17.86 11.39 -12.35
CA SER A 14 17.15 12.61 -12.74
C SER A 14 17.11 13.67 -11.64
N GLY A 15 17.07 13.28 -10.36
CA GLY A 15 16.99 14.24 -9.25
C GLY A 15 16.75 13.62 -7.88
N THR A 16 16.63 14.47 -6.86
CA THR A 16 16.27 14.10 -5.48
C THR A 16 15.14 14.97 -4.98
N ILE A 17 14.12 14.34 -4.42
CA ILE A 17 13.00 15.03 -3.77
C ILE A 17 13.28 15.02 -2.26
N ALA A 18 13.51 16.19 -1.67
CA ALA A 18 13.60 16.34 -0.22
C ALA A 18 12.20 16.27 0.42
N ALA A 19 11.58 15.09 0.34
CA ALA A 19 10.16 14.91 0.59
C ALA A 19 9.79 14.99 2.09
N HIS A 20 10.60 14.41 2.97
CA HIS A 20 10.22 14.10 4.35
C HIS A 20 11.30 14.48 5.37
N HIS A 21 10.90 14.64 6.64
CA HIS A 21 11.80 14.95 7.76
C HIS A 21 12.26 13.72 8.55
N SER A 22 11.85 12.52 8.12
CA SER A 22 12.24 11.23 8.70
C SER A 22 12.28 10.16 7.61
N ASP A 23 12.52 8.90 8.00
CA ASP A 23 12.63 7.77 7.07
C ASP A 23 11.42 7.70 6.14
N VAL A 24 11.65 7.77 4.84
CA VAL A 24 10.66 7.40 3.82
C VAL A 24 10.62 5.88 3.77
N LYS A 25 9.45 5.31 4.06
CA LYS A 25 9.28 3.87 4.22
C LYS A 25 8.66 3.21 3.01
N CYS A 26 7.92 3.97 2.20
CA CYS A 26 7.15 3.47 1.09
C CYS A 26 6.91 4.57 0.04
N ILE A 27 6.74 4.13 -1.20
CA ILE A 27 6.48 4.98 -2.36
C ILE A 27 5.62 4.22 -3.36
N VAL A 28 4.70 4.91 -4.03
CA VAL A 28 3.94 4.39 -5.17
C VAL A 28 3.88 5.46 -6.27
N ALA A 29 4.05 5.04 -7.53
CA ALA A 29 3.80 5.88 -8.69
C ALA A 29 2.39 5.60 -9.20
N THR A 30 1.64 6.63 -9.57
CA THR A 30 0.30 6.49 -10.14
C THR A 30 0.37 6.50 -11.67
N ASP A 31 -0.67 5.98 -12.32
CA ASP A 31 -0.80 6.06 -13.79
C ASP A 31 -0.94 7.50 -14.32
N LEU A 32 -1.18 8.46 -13.41
CA LEU A 32 -1.21 9.89 -13.70
C LEU A 32 0.18 10.55 -13.64
N GLY A 33 1.24 9.77 -13.38
CA GLY A 33 2.61 10.25 -13.25
C GLY A 33 2.94 10.89 -11.90
N GLN A 34 2.05 10.75 -10.91
CA GLN A 34 2.25 11.28 -9.56
C GLN A 34 3.06 10.29 -8.72
N ILE A 35 3.80 10.83 -7.74
CA ILE A 35 4.52 10.06 -6.74
C ILE A 35 3.83 10.26 -5.39
N ILE A 36 3.54 9.17 -4.69
CA ILE A 36 2.96 9.19 -3.36
C ILE A 36 3.92 8.49 -2.41
N SER A 37 4.34 9.16 -1.35
CA SER A 37 5.29 8.64 -0.37
C SER A 37 4.73 8.64 1.04
N GLY A 38 5.10 7.64 1.84
CA GLY A 38 4.76 7.56 3.26
C GLY A 38 6.02 7.48 4.13
N SER A 39 5.95 8.09 5.31
CA SER A 39 7.14 8.30 6.15
C SER A 39 6.87 8.16 7.64
N ARG A 40 7.96 7.96 8.39
CA ARG A 40 7.97 8.03 9.86
C ARG A 40 7.71 9.43 10.41
N ASP A 41 7.74 10.47 9.58
CA ASP A 41 7.29 11.82 9.96
C ASP A 41 5.76 11.97 10.00
N GLU A 42 5.04 10.84 9.94
CA GLU A 42 3.59 10.72 10.15
C GLU A 42 2.75 11.24 8.96
N CYS A 43 3.40 11.60 7.86
CA CYS A 43 2.75 12.14 6.68
C CYS A 43 2.74 11.15 5.50
N VAL A 44 1.70 11.26 4.70
CA VAL A 44 1.70 10.83 3.30
C VAL A 44 1.76 12.06 2.41
N LYS A 45 2.67 12.09 1.45
CA LYS A 45 2.83 13.22 0.54
C LYS A 45 2.62 12.82 -0.90
N VAL A 46 2.02 13.71 -1.68
CA VAL A 46 1.75 13.55 -3.10
C VAL A 46 2.56 14.58 -3.86
N PHE A 47 3.25 14.15 -4.90
CA PHE A 47 4.07 14.99 -5.76
C PHE A 47 3.68 14.82 -7.22
N SER A 48 3.61 15.92 -7.96
CA SER A 48 3.46 15.91 -9.41
C SER A 48 4.67 16.53 -10.09
N GLU A 49 4.96 16.05 -11.31
CA GLU A 49 5.99 16.62 -12.16
C GLU A 49 5.55 18.00 -12.68
N ARG A 50 6.47 18.97 -12.60
CA ARG A 50 6.34 20.33 -13.12
C ARG A 50 7.71 20.81 -13.60
N ASN A 51 7.90 20.90 -14.92
CA ASN A 51 9.10 21.44 -15.57
C ASN A 51 10.39 20.66 -15.27
N GLY A 52 10.32 19.34 -15.20
CA GLY A 52 11.44 18.43 -14.93
C GLY A 52 11.65 18.10 -13.46
N ASP A 53 10.95 18.78 -12.54
CA ASP A 53 11.05 18.58 -11.10
C ASP A 53 9.72 18.09 -10.51
N TYR A 54 9.80 17.35 -9.41
CA TYR A 54 8.61 16.93 -8.65
C TYR A 54 8.32 17.89 -7.49
N VAL A 55 7.11 18.45 -7.48
CA VAL A 55 6.65 19.43 -6.49
C VAL A 55 5.55 18.82 -5.64
N GLU A 56 5.58 19.09 -4.32
CA GLU A 56 4.54 18.63 -3.39
C GLU A 56 3.21 19.31 -3.70
N ASP A 57 2.19 18.51 -4.02
CA ASP A 57 0.81 18.98 -4.21
C ASP A 57 0.02 18.91 -2.91
N MET A 58 0.31 17.90 -2.07
CA MET A 58 -0.50 17.56 -0.92
C MET A 58 0.32 16.87 0.17
N SER A 59 0.01 17.18 1.43
CA SER A 59 0.49 16.46 2.61
C SER A 59 -0.70 16.05 3.48
N LEU A 60 -0.90 14.74 3.58
CA LEU A 60 -1.97 14.09 4.33
C LEU A 60 -1.45 13.63 5.69
N THR A 61 -2.17 14.00 6.74
CA THR A 61 -1.81 13.65 8.13
C THR A 61 -3.06 13.22 8.89
N ASN A 62 -2.89 12.48 9.97
CA ASN A 62 -3.97 12.16 10.90
C ASN A 62 -3.69 12.74 12.30
N THR A 63 -4.74 13.00 13.06
CA THR A 63 -4.69 13.50 14.45
C THR A 63 -3.87 12.62 15.37
N GLU A 64 -3.91 11.30 15.17
CA GLU A 64 -3.15 10.32 15.96
C GLU A 64 -1.65 10.34 15.68
N ARG A 65 -1.17 11.02 14.61
CA ARG A 65 0.25 11.26 14.35
C ARG A 65 1.11 10.00 14.44
N LEU A 66 0.76 9.01 13.61
CA LEU A 66 1.41 7.70 13.58
C LEU A 66 2.27 7.55 12.33
N ALA A 67 3.47 7.00 12.50
CA ALA A 67 4.37 6.66 11.40
C ALA A 67 3.68 5.79 10.35
N VAL A 68 3.89 6.16 9.08
CA VAL A 68 3.38 5.45 7.90
C VAL A 68 4.48 4.55 7.35
N ASN A 69 4.18 3.26 7.20
CA ASN A 69 5.14 2.27 6.73
C ASN A 69 4.76 1.66 5.37
N ALA A 70 3.52 1.83 4.92
CA ALA A 70 3.05 1.35 3.63
C ALA A 70 2.06 2.35 3.04
N VAL A 71 2.09 2.52 1.71
CA VAL A 71 1.11 3.31 0.97
C VAL A 71 0.62 2.53 -0.24
N ALA A 72 -0.65 2.68 -0.58
CA ALA A 72 -1.20 2.22 -1.85
C ALA A 72 -2.19 3.24 -2.41
N PHE A 73 -2.30 3.28 -3.74
CA PHE A 73 -3.16 4.18 -4.46
C PHE A 73 -4.19 3.41 -5.28
N TYR A 74 -5.41 3.91 -5.35
CA TYR A 74 -6.45 3.40 -6.21
C TYR A 74 -7.22 4.55 -6.84
N LEU A 75 -7.34 4.55 -8.17
CA LEU A 75 -8.18 5.52 -8.88
C LEU A 75 -9.57 4.92 -9.08
N CYS A 76 -10.53 5.33 -8.24
CA CYS A 76 -11.91 4.92 -8.39
C CYS A 76 -12.60 5.77 -9.47
N PRO A 77 -13.20 5.14 -10.51
CA PRO A 77 -13.90 5.89 -11.57
C PRO A 77 -15.07 6.75 -11.07
N LYS A 78 -15.67 6.39 -9.92
CA LYS A 78 -16.85 7.06 -9.37
C LYS A 78 -16.52 8.08 -8.28
N TYR A 79 -15.50 7.82 -7.46
CA TYR A 79 -15.22 8.58 -6.23
C TYR A 79 -13.86 9.29 -6.26
N GLY A 80 -13.17 9.27 -7.40
CA GLY A 80 -11.84 9.87 -7.51
C GLY A 80 -10.75 8.98 -6.90
N TRP A 81 -9.65 9.58 -6.48
CA TRP A 81 -8.53 8.84 -5.92
C TRP A 81 -8.80 8.42 -4.48
N LEU A 82 -8.24 7.26 -4.13
CA LEU A 82 -8.11 6.75 -2.78
C LEU A 82 -6.61 6.55 -2.48
N ILE A 83 -6.21 6.94 -1.28
CA ILE A 83 -4.90 6.64 -0.73
C ILE A 83 -5.07 5.86 0.56
N PHE A 84 -4.41 4.70 0.63
CA PHE A 84 -4.37 3.86 1.81
C PHE A 84 -3.01 4.01 2.48
N ALA A 85 -2.99 4.34 3.76
CA ALA A 85 -1.77 4.52 4.54
C ALA A 85 -1.72 3.49 5.68
N GLY A 86 -0.84 2.50 5.56
CA GLY A 86 -0.59 1.49 6.58
C GLY A 86 0.31 2.04 7.69
N ARG A 87 -0.17 1.99 8.94
CA ARG A 87 0.43 2.68 10.08
C ARG A 87 1.07 1.72 11.07
N LYS A 88 1.95 2.27 11.91
CA LYS A 88 2.70 1.55 12.95
C LYS A 88 1.84 0.79 13.97
N ASP A 89 0.65 1.28 14.28
CA ASP A 89 -0.27 0.67 15.26
C ASP A 89 -1.11 -0.48 14.68
N GLY A 90 -0.95 -0.77 13.38
CA GLY A 90 -1.74 -1.78 12.68
C GLY A 90 -2.98 -1.24 11.98
N SER A 91 -3.30 0.04 12.14
CA SER A 91 -4.43 0.60 11.40
C SER A 91 -4.05 1.04 9.99
N ILE A 92 -5.05 1.11 9.11
CA ILE A 92 -4.91 1.66 7.76
C ILE A 92 -5.81 2.89 7.67
N ALA A 93 -5.21 4.06 7.44
CA ALA A 93 -5.96 5.28 7.18
C ALA A 93 -6.35 5.37 5.70
N VAL A 94 -7.62 5.67 5.43
CA VAL A 94 -8.18 5.80 4.07
C VAL A 94 -8.43 7.27 3.81
N TYR A 95 -7.82 7.82 2.76
CA TYR A 95 -8.01 9.19 2.31
C TYR A 95 -8.73 9.19 0.96
N THR A 96 -9.60 10.18 0.75
CA THR A 96 -10.34 10.39 -0.50
C THR A 96 -10.06 11.79 -1.04
N SER A 97 -10.40 12.03 -2.31
CA SER A 97 -10.24 13.34 -2.96
C SER A 97 -10.94 14.51 -2.27
N ASP A 98 -11.92 14.22 -1.42
CA ASP A 98 -12.83 15.23 -0.88
C ASP A 98 -12.45 15.66 0.54
N SER A 99 -11.42 15.07 1.14
CA SER A 99 -10.98 15.39 2.50
C SER A 99 -9.46 15.30 2.69
N ASP A 100 -8.93 16.26 3.46
CA ASP A 100 -7.54 16.26 3.96
C ASP A 100 -7.35 15.35 5.18
N LYS A 101 -8.45 14.82 5.74
CA LYS A 101 -8.47 13.89 6.85
C LYS A 101 -8.85 12.49 6.37
N PRO A 102 -8.48 11.44 7.11
CA PRO A 102 -8.95 10.11 6.79
C PRO A 102 -10.47 10.04 6.87
N THR A 103 -11.11 9.50 5.83
CA THR A 103 -12.56 9.23 5.82
C THR A 103 -12.91 7.96 6.57
N SER A 104 -11.96 7.01 6.67
CA SER A 104 -12.11 5.77 7.43
C SER A 104 -10.77 5.31 7.99
N ILE A 105 -10.83 4.55 9.08
CA ILE A 105 -9.68 3.89 9.71
C ILE A 105 -9.99 2.40 9.86
N LEU A 106 -9.26 1.56 9.14
CA LEU A 106 -9.40 0.10 9.22
C LEU A 106 -8.54 -0.40 10.38
N ARG A 107 -9.10 -1.22 11.29
CA ARG A 107 -8.45 -1.62 12.57
C ARG A 107 -8.44 -3.12 12.83
N GLU A 108 -8.29 -3.94 11.80
CA GLU A 108 -8.23 -5.40 11.96
C GLU A 108 -6.82 -5.92 12.32
N HIS A 109 -5.77 -5.29 11.78
CA HIS A 109 -4.40 -5.66 12.12
C HIS A 109 -4.03 -5.20 13.54
N LYS A 110 -3.26 -6.03 14.24
CA LYS A 110 -2.87 -5.80 15.65
C LYS A 110 -1.48 -5.19 15.81
N MET A 111 -0.71 -5.16 14.73
CA MET A 111 0.65 -4.65 14.68
C MET A 111 0.90 -3.95 13.34
N ASN A 112 2.02 -3.25 13.25
CA ASN A 112 2.49 -2.49 12.09
C ASN A 112 2.09 -3.09 10.73
N VAL A 113 1.33 -2.32 9.95
CA VAL A 113 1.07 -2.63 8.54
C VAL A 113 2.29 -2.19 7.73
N CYS A 114 3.01 -3.17 7.20
CA CYS A 114 4.31 -2.92 6.57
C CYS A 114 4.30 -3.08 5.04
N VAL A 115 3.20 -3.57 4.46
CA VAL A 115 3.00 -3.63 3.02
C VAL A 115 1.52 -3.45 2.68
N LEU A 116 1.27 -2.74 1.58
CA LEU A 116 -0.05 -2.58 0.97
C LEU A 116 0.08 -2.83 -0.54
N HIS A 117 -0.90 -3.49 -1.12
CA HIS A 117 -1.01 -3.71 -2.57
C HIS A 117 -2.46 -3.52 -3.00
N VAL A 118 -2.68 -2.91 -4.16
CA VAL A 118 -4.01 -2.73 -4.73
C VAL A 118 -4.14 -3.59 -5.97
N ASP A 119 -5.18 -4.42 -5.99
CA ASP A 119 -5.69 -5.06 -7.18
C ASP A 119 -6.78 -4.15 -7.77
N ALA A 120 -6.40 -3.32 -8.74
CA ALA A 120 -7.32 -2.36 -9.33
C ALA A 120 -8.38 -3.03 -10.21
N GLU A 121 -8.06 -4.17 -10.83
CA GLU A 121 -8.98 -4.91 -11.71
C GLU A 121 -10.12 -5.55 -10.90
N ASN A 122 -9.79 -6.11 -9.73
CA ASN A 122 -10.77 -6.78 -8.87
C ASN A 122 -11.25 -5.91 -7.70
N GLY A 123 -10.80 -4.65 -7.60
CA GLY A 123 -11.25 -3.70 -6.58
C GLY A 123 -10.90 -4.11 -5.15
N LYS A 124 -9.70 -4.64 -4.93
CA LYS A 124 -9.26 -5.13 -3.62
C LYS A 124 -8.00 -4.42 -3.13
N LEU A 125 -7.97 -4.12 -1.84
CA LEU A 125 -6.76 -3.76 -1.13
C LEU A 125 -6.24 -5.01 -0.41
N MET A 126 -4.93 -5.18 -0.39
CA MET A 126 -4.25 -6.24 0.36
C MET A 126 -3.29 -5.59 1.34
N SER A 127 -3.26 -6.06 2.57
CA SER A 127 -2.33 -5.61 3.60
C SER A 127 -1.55 -6.77 4.20
N GLY A 128 -0.28 -6.54 4.53
CA GLY A 128 0.56 -7.47 5.28
C GLY A 128 1.13 -6.81 6.53
N SER A 129 1.11 -7.54 7.64
CA SER A 129 1.44 -7.00 8.96
C SER A 129 2.47 -7.83 9.72
N TRP A 130 3.08 -7.17 10.70
CA TRP A 130 3.90 -7.81 11.72
C TRP A 130 3.11 -8.72 12.68
N ASP A 131 1.78 -8.69 12.61
CA ASP A 131 0.91 -9.62 13.37
C ASP A 131 0.80 -11.02 12.73
N ASN A 132 1.60 -11.28 11.70
CA ASN A 132 1.71 -12.52 10.94
C ASN A 132 0.55 -12.79 9.97
N ASN A 133 -0.40 -11.86 9.81
CA ASN A 133 -1.50 -12.04 8.88
C ASN A 133 -1.34 -11.13 7.66
N ALA A 134 -1.98 -11.55 6.58
CA ALA A 134 -2.40 -10.64 5.53
C ALA A 134 -3.92 -10.49 5.56
N ILE A 135 -4.45 -9.34 5.14
CA ILE A 135 -5.89 -9.10 5.06
C ILE A 135 -6.24 -8.57 3.68
N ILE A 136 -7.34 -9.08 3.13
CA ILE A 136 -7.91 -8.64 1.85
C ILE A 136 -9.16 -7.82 2.15
N TRP A 137 -9.24 -6.62 1.58
CA TRP A 137 -10.30 -5.67 1.82
C TRP A 137 -11.04 -5.34 0.52
N PRO A 138 -12.37 -5.46 0.46
CA PRO A 138 -13.14 -4.99 -0.68
C PRO A 138 -13.19 -3.45 -0.68
N ILE A 139 -12.54 -2.81 -1.66
CA ILE A 139 -12.43 -1.33 -1.71
C ILE A 139 -13.81 -0.69 -1.82
N GLN A 140 -14.71 -1.28 -2.61
CA GLN A 140 -16.05 -0.74 -2.81
C GLN A 140 -16.87 -0.74 -1.51
N GLU A 141 -16.67 -1.73 -0.64
CA GLU A 141 -17.36 -1.80 0.67
C GLU A 141 -16.77 -0.77 1.63
N ILE A 142 -15.43 -0.64 1.68
CA ILE A 142 -14.73 0.39 2.48
C ILE A 142 -15.28 1.80 2.22
N ILE A 143 -15.59 2.13 0.97
CA ILE A 143 -16.02 3.49 0.58
C ILE A 143 -17.54 3.70 0.64
N SER A 144 -18.35 2.63 0.64
CA SER A 144 -19.81 2.74 0.51
C SER A 144 -20.57 2.40 1.79
N SER A 145 -19.93 1.70 2.72
CA SER A 145 -20.57 1.10 3.89
C SER A 145 -19.66 1.21 5.12
N SER A 146 -20.27 1.17 6.32
CA SER A 146 -19.53 0.99 7.58
C SER A 146 -19.09 -0.45 7.80
N ASP A 147 -19.78 -1.40 7.16
CA ASP A 147 -19.52 -2.82 7.25
C ASP A 147 -18.85 -3.28 5.94
N PHE A 148 -17.80 -4.08 6.09
CA PHE A 148 -17.06 -4.69 4.98
C PHE A 148 -16.63 -6.11 5.35
N ASN A 149 -16.57 -7.00 4.37
CA ASN A 149 -16.15 -8.38 4.57
C ASN A 149 -14.64 -8.53 4.30
N ALA A 150 -13.83 -8.14 5.29
CA ALA A 150 -12.39 -8.33 5.23
C ALA A 150 -12.01 -9.80 5.43
N LEU A 151 -11.12 -10.31 4.57
CA LEU A 151 -10.68 -11.70 4.59
C LEU A 151 -9.30 -11.80 5.23
N CYS A 152 -9.20 -12.49 6.36
CA CYS A 152 -7.93 -12.67 7.06
C CYS A 152 -7.23 -13.96 6.62
N LEU A 153 -6.04 -13.81 6.05
CA LEU A 153 -5.18 -14.92 5.61
C LEU A 153 -4.32 -15.38 6.78
N VAL A 154 -4.84 -16.34 7.54
CA VAL A 154 -4.17 -16.90 8.73
C VAL A 154 -3.35 -18.13 8.34
N GLY A 155 -2.05 -18.12 8.61
CA GLY A 155 -1.20 -19.30 8.38
C GLY A 155 0.31 -19.05 8.45
N HIS A 156 0.75 -17.81 8.24
CA HIS A 156 2.15 -17.45 8.47
C HIS A 156 2.50 -17.46 9.96
N LYS A 157 3.76 -17.80 10.28
CA LYS A 157 4.25 -17.89 11.66
C LYS A 157 4.97 -16.62 12.12
N LEU A 158 5.39 -15.79 11.16
CA LEU A 158 6.07 -14.52 11.38
C LEU A 158 5.52 -13.46 10.43
N SER A 159 6.02 -12.23 10.58
CA SER A 159 5.57 -11.04 9.88
C SER A 159 5.44 -11.23 8.36
N VAL A 160 4.34 -10.74 7.78
CA VAL A 160 4.13 -10.74 6.33
C VAL A 160 4.70 -9.47 5.75
N TRP A 161 5.69 -9.60 4.86
CA TRP A 161 6.43 -8.48 4.27
C TRP A 161 6.08 -8.20 2.81
N ALA A 162 5.46 -9.17 2.14
CA ALA A 162 5.04 -9.01 0.76
C ALA A 162 3.62 -9.57 0.59
N VAL A 163 2.80 -8.85 -0.17
CA VAL A 163 1.46 -9.27 -0.60
C VAL A 163 1.28 -8.84 -2.05
N VAL A 164 0.80 -9.74 -2.91
CA VAL A 164 0.49 -9.42 -4.31
C VAL A 164 -0.74 -10.18 -4.79
N SER A 165 -1.53 -9.53 -5.63
CA SER A 165 -2.64 -10.16 -6.34
C SER A 165 -2.16 -10.84 -7.63
N ILE A 166 -2.99 -11.74 -8.15
CA ILE A 166 -2.88 -12.23 -9.53
C ILE A 166 -4.10 -11.67 -10.27
N PRO A 167 -3.99 -10.52 -10.98
CA PRO A 167 -5.14 -9.80 -11.52
C PRO A 167 -6.06 -10.68 -12.39
N GLU A 168 -5.48 -11.58 -13.20
CA GLU A 168 -6.21 -12.49 -14.08
C GLU A 168 -6.91 -13.65 -13.33
N ARG A 169 -6.66 -13.79 -12.03
CA ARG A 169 -7.25 -14.82 -11.15
C ARG A 169 -7.83 -14.16 -9.90
N PRO A 170 -9.08 -13.68 -9.98
CA PRO A 170 -9.78 -13.17 -8.82
C PRO A 170 -9.74 -14.18 -7.67
N ASP A 171 -9.55 -13.69 -6.45
CA ASP A 171 -9.44 -14.49 -5.22
C ASP A 171 -8.14 -15.27 -5.03
N PHE A 172 -7.16 -15.12 -5.92
CA PHE A 172 -5.84 -15.71 -5.75
C PHE A 172 -4.79 -14.67 -5.33
N TYR A 173 -3.99 -15.03 -4.33
CA TYR A 173 -3.06 -14.12 -3.68
C TYR A 173 -1.75 -14.83 -3.37
N LEU A 174 -0.64 -14.09 -3.37
CA LEU A 174 0.63 -14.55 -2.83
C LEU A 174 1.04 -13.67 -1.64
N THR A 175 1.55 -14.31 -0.61
CA THR A 175 2.12 -13.63 0.56
C THR A 175 3.52 -14.14 0.84
N GLY A 176 4.44 -13.25 1.17
CA GLY A 176 5.82 -13.58 1.57
C GLY A 176 6.08 -13.13 2.99
N SER A 177 6.70 -14.00 3.79
CA SER A 177 6.87 -13.78 5.24
C SER A 177 8.30 -14.00 5.70
N ALA A 178 8.62 -13.39 6.84
CA ALA A 178 9.81 -13.65 7.63
C ALA A 178 9.93 -15.12 8.11
N ASP A 179 8.87 -15.92 8.00
CA ASP A 179 8.87 -17.35 8.31
C ASP A 179 9.54 -18.23 7.26
N LEU A 180 10.23 -17.60 6.30
CA LEU A 180 10.95 -18.24 5.19
C LEU A 180 10.03 -18.93 4.18
N THR A 181 8.75 -18.57 4.16
CA THR A 181 7.79 -19.12 3.21
C THR A 181 7.10 -18.07 2.35
N ILE A 182 6.74 -18.50 1.14
CA ILE A 182 5.74 -17.87 0.31
C ILE A 182 4.49 -18.74 0.35
N LYS A 183 3.33 -18.16 0.62
CA LYS A 183 2.05 -18.88 0.60
C LYS A 183 1.21 -18.43 -0.58
N PHE A 184 0.57 -19.39 -1.22
CA PHE A 184 -0.40 -19.19 -2.28
C PHE A 184 -1.79 -19.48 -1.74
N TRP A 185 -2.71 -18.54 -1.96
CA TRP A 185 -4.03 -18.55 -1.36
C TRP A 185 -5.12 -18.57 -2.43
N LYS A 186 -6.25 -19.18 -2.09
CA LYS A 186 -7.53 -19.01 -2.78
C LYS A 186 -8.59 -18.62 -1.74
N GLY A 187 -9.04 -17.37 -1.78
CA GLY A 187 -9.77 -16.80 -0.65
C GLY A 187 -8.89 -16.80 0.60
N ASP A 188 -9.39 -17.31 1.72
CA ASP A 188 -8.69 -17.52 2.99
C ASP A 188 -7.99 -18.88 3.10
N ASN A 189 -8.11 -19.71 2.06
CA ASN A 189 -7.54 -21.05 2.08
C ASN A 189 -6.13 -21.04 1.50
N GLU A 190 -5.16 -21.48 2.30
CA GLU A 190 -3.82 -21.78 1.83
C GLU A 190 -3.87 -23.00 0.89
N ILE A 191 -3.52 -22.80 -0.37
CA ILE A 191 -3.51 -23.87 -1.39
C ILE A 191 -2.11 -24.41 -1.64
N ASN A 192 -1.06 -23.62 -1.35
CA ASN A 192 0.31 -24.10 -1.39
C ASN A 192 1.24 -23.25 -0.51
N SER A 193 2.36 -23.82 -0.09
CA SER A 193 3.45 -23.12 0.58
C SER A 193 4.80 -23.52 -0.03
N PHE A 194 5.59 -22.52 -0.37
CA PHE A 194 6.92 -22.66 -0.93
C PHE A 194 7.93 -22.27 0.14
N SER A 195 8.89 -23.15 0.41
CA SER A 195 10.02 -22.90 1.31
C SER A 195 11.32 -22.93 0.51
N GLY A 196 12.30 -22.16 0.97
CA GLY A 196 13.67 -22.16 0.43
C GLY A 196 14.53 -23.29 0.97
#